data_AF-A0A3D1XVG7-F1
#
_entry.id   AF-A0A3D1XVG7-F1
#
_cell.length_a   1.000
_cell.length_b   1.000
_cell.length_c   1.000
_cell.angle_alpha   90.00
_cell.angle_beta   90.00
_cell.angle_gamma   90.00
#
_symmetry.space_group_name_H-M   'P 1'
#
loop_
_entity.id
_entity.type
_entity.pdbx_description
1 polymer ?
#
loop_
_entity_poly.entity_id
_entity_poly.type
_entity_poly.pdbx_seq_one_letter_code
_entity_poly.pdbx_strand_id
1 'polypeptide(L)'
;NCAVCHGKDGIPMMTGALDFRNENNPDTEKMPDRIDKLLKDWPDGLWYRRVTRGVDNTPMAPWGTIFEHQYLWKAEAYARTFHDPLDNRTAKRPVPPVPTKEEVEKWKTDSLFLEPLL
;
A
#
# COMPACT_ATOMS: atom_id res chain seq x y z
N ASN A 1 5.90 11.74 7.37
CA ASN A 1 6.78 11.23 6.31
C ASN A 1 6.09 11.17 4.96
N CYS A 2 4.98 10.45 4.82
CA CYS A 2 4.25 10.34 3.54
C CYS A 2 3.73 11.70 3.00
N ALA A 3 3.18 12.53 3.89
CA ALA A 3 2.56 13.82 3.53
C ALA A 3 3.53 14.86 2.94
N VAL A 4 4.86 14.66 3.06
CA VAL A 4 5.86 15.54 2.44
C VAL A 4 5.75 15.48 0.92
N CYS A 5 5.46 14.30 0.37
CA CYS A 5 5.31 14.09 -1.08
C CYS A 5 3.83 14.00 -1.49
N HIS A 6 2.98 13.37 -0.67
CA HIS A 6 1.58 13.09 -0.99
C HIS A 6 0.59 14.12 -0.42
N GLY A 7 1.09 15.18 0.22
CA GLY A 7 0.27 16.20 0.87
C GLY A 7 -0.44 15.72 2.13
N LYS A 8 -0.89 16.67 2.95
CA LYS A 8 -1.71 16.37 4.14
C LYS A 8 -3.10 15.88 3.78
N ASP A 9 -3.57 16.33 2.62
CA ASP A 9 -4.90 16.09 2.08
C ASP A 9 -4.92 14.96 1.03
N GLY A 10 -3.80 14.25 0.83
CA GLY A 10 -3.69 13.21 -0.20
C GLY A 10 -3.48 13.74 -1.63
N ILE A 11 -3.38 15.07 -1.79
CA ILE A 11 -3.00 15.72 -3.05
C ILE A 11 -1.46 15.78 -3.15
N PRO A 12 -0.85 15.26 -4.23
CA PRO A 12 0.59 15.29 -4.42
C PRO A 12 1.19 16.69 -4.34
N MET A 13 2.30 16.79 -3.61
CA MET A 13 3.13 18.00 -3.49
C MET A 13 4.42 17.90 -4.29
N MET A 14 4.75 16.71 -4.79
CA MET A 14 5.94 16.45 -5.61
C MET A 14 5.55 15.72 -6.89
N THR A 15 6.24 16.05 -7.99
CA THR A 15 6.04 15.41 -9.29
C THR A 15 6.26 13.91 -9.19
N GLY A 16 5.30 13.13 -9.69
CA GLY A 16 5.36 11.67 -9.69
C GLY A 16 4.94 11.00 -8.38
N ALA A 17 4.60 11.76 -7.33
CA ALA A 17 3.95 11.18 -6.16
C ALA A 17 2.52 10.76 -6.51
N LEU A 18 2.12 9.58 -6.04
CA LEU A 18 0.78 9.03 -6.23
C LEU A 18 -0.28 9.96 -5.61
N ASP A 19 -1.30 10.31 -6.38
CA ASP A 19 -2.47 11.05 -5.88
C ASP A 19 -3.41 10.08 -5.17
N PHE A 20 -3.56 10.21 -3.85
CA PHE A 20 -4.41 9.30 -3.08
C PHE A 20 -5.90 9.59 -3.25
N ARG A 21 -6.28 10.73 -3.86
CA ARG A 21 -7.69 11.05 -4.14
C ARG A 21 -8.15 10.54 -5.50
N ASN A 22 -7.23 10.33 -6.43
CA ASN A 22 -7.56 9.75 -7.72
C ASN A 22 -7.66 8.22 -7.63
N GLU A 23 -8.88 7.74 -7.38
CA GLU A 23 -9.21 6.31 -7.31
C GLU A 23 -8.88 5.52 -8.59
N ASN A 24 -8.72 6.22 -9.71
CA ASN A 24 -8.41 5.64 -11.03
C ASN A 24 -6.91 5.68 -11.36
N ASN A 25 -6.04 5.92 -10.39
CA ASN A 25 -4.60 5.79 -10.61
C ASN A 25 -4.23 4.32 -10.89
N PRO A 26 -3.46 4.04 -11.95
CA PRO A 26 -2.89 2.71 -12.18
C PRO A 26 -1.72 2.45 -11.22
N ASP A 27 -1.34 1.18 -11.09
CA ASP A 27 -0.08 0.80 -10.44
C ASP A 27 1.13 1.33 -11.22
N THR A 28 2.25 1.44 -10.54
CA THR A 28 3.49 1.92 -11.12
C THR A 28 4.07 0.91 -12.12
N GLU A 29 4.52 1.41 -13.27
CA GLU A 29 5.27 0.62 -14.27
C GLU A 29 6.68 0.24 -13.81
N LYS A 30 7.14 0.77 -12.67
CA LYS A 30 8.51 0.59 -12.18
C LYS A 30 8.71 -0.67 -11.34
N MET A 31 7.63 -1.38 -11.03
CA MET A 31 7.68 -2.57 -10.16
C MET A 31 7.43 -3.85 -10.98
N PRO A 32 8.20 -4.92 -10.76
CA PRO A 32 8.04 -6.18 -11.50
C PRO A 32 6.76 -6.94 -11.11
N ASP A 33 6.25 -6.75 -9.89
CA ASP A 33 4.99 -7.34 -9.41
C ASP A 33 3.79 -6.41 -9.63
N ARG A 34 3.85 -5.53 -10.64
CA ARG A 34 2.74 -4.64 -11.00
C ARG A 34 1.49 -5.41 -11.40
N ILE A 35 0.33 -4.82 -11.15
CA ILE A 35 -0.96 -5.37 -11.57
C ILE A 35 -1.73 -4.38 -12.43
N ASP A 36 -2.55 -4.91 -13.33
CA ASP A 36 -3.46 -4.11 -14.16
C ASP A 36 -4.78 -3.83 -13.41
N LYS A 37 -4.68 -3.05 -12.33
CA LYS A 37 -5.82 -2.58 -11.53
C LYS A 37 -5.66 -1.12 -11.15
N LEU A 38 -6.81 -0.48 -10.95
CA LEU A 38 -6.90 0.89 -10.45
C LEU A 38 -6.82 0.92 -8.93
N LEU A 39 -6.40 2.06 -8.38
CA LEU A 39 -6.15 2.26 -6.95
C LEU A 39 -7.29 1.75 -6.05
N LYS A 40 -8.56 2.01 -6.42
CA LYS A 40 -9.73 1.50 -5.69
C LYS A 40 -9.83 -0.02 -5.58
N ASP A 41 -9.23 -0.73 -6.54
CA ASP A 41 -9.27 -2.18 -6.66
C ASP A 41 -7.92 -2.84 -6.28
N TRP A 42 -6.96 -2.05 -5.79
CA TRP A 42 -5.70 -2.60 -5.29
C TRP A 42 -5.97 -3.48 -4.07
N PRO A 43 -5.40 -4.70 -4.03
CA PRO A 43 -5.40 -5.48 -2.80
C PRO A 43 -4.48 -4.81 -1.78
N ASP A 44 -4.87 -4.81 -0.51
CA ASP A 44 -4.12 -4.20 0.60
C ASP A 44 -2.65 -4.68 0.63
N GLY A 45 -2.41 -5.97 0.37
CA GLY A 45 -1.05 -6.51 0.28
C GLY A 45 -0.17 -5.88 -0.82
N LEU A 46 -0.73 -5.40 -1.93
CA LEU A 46 0.03 -4.66 -2.95
C LEU A 46 0.43 -3.29 -2.42
N TRP A 47 -0.53 -2.56 -1.86
CA TRP A 47 -0.30 -1.24 -1.29
C TRP A 47 0.80 -1.28 -0.24
N TYR A 48 0.68 -2.23 0.69
CA TYR A 48 1.66 -2.48 1.71
C TYR A 48 3.05 -2.72 1.13
N ARG A 49 3.18 -3.56 0.09
CA ARG A 49 4.47 -3.83 -0.56
C ARG A 49 5.06 -2.58 -1.22
N ARG A 50 4.25 -1.70 -1.82
CA ARG A 50 4.74 -0.40 -2.38
C ARG A 50 5.29 0.50 -1.28
N VAL A 51 4.68 0.48 -0.09
CA VAL A 51 5.14 1.26 1.06
C VAL A 51 6.38 0.65 1.71
N THR A 52 6.40 -0.67 1.91
CA THR A 52 7.48 -1.34 2.63
C THR A 52 8.76 -1.47 1.80
N ARG A 53 8.63 -1.77 0.50
CA ARG A 53 9.75 -1.92 -0.43
C ARG A 53 10.15 -0.61 -1.11
N GLY A 54 9.32 0.41 -1.01
CA GLY A 54 9.46 1.61 -1.84
C GLY A 54 9.09 1.34 -3.29
N VAL A 55 9.38 2.31 -4.15
CA VAL A 55 9.16 2.17 -5.60
C VAL A 55 10.48 2.44 -6.32
N ASP A 56 10.92 1.47 -7.11
CA ASP A 56 12.19 1.52 -7.84
C ASP A 56 12.31 2.79 -8.67
N ASN A 57 13.50 3.38 -8.72
CA ASN A 57 13.78 4.60 -9.49
C ASN A 57 12.81 5.76 -9.16
N THR A 58 12.41 5.89 -7.90
CA THR A 58 11.67 7.04 -7.37
C THR A 58 12.23 7.47 -6.00
N PRO A 59 11.85 8.66 -5.51
CA PRO A 59 12.14 9.06 -4.13
C PRO A 59 11.34 8.31 -3.04
N MET A 60 10.46 7.38 -3.39
CA MET A 60 9.66 6.64 -2.41
C MET A 60 10.53 5.60 -1.69
N ALA A 61 10.93 5.93 -0.46
CA ALA A 61 11.81 5.09 0.35
C ALA A 61 11.17 3.75 0.75
N PRO A 62 11.98 2.69 0.98
CA PRO A 62 11.53 1.42 1.52
C PRO A 62 11.22 1.52 3.01
N TRP A 63 10.04 2.02 3.37
CA TRP A 63 9.72 2.33 4.77
C TRP A 63 9.69 1.11 5.70
N GLY A 64 9.64 -0.11 5.15
CA GLY A 64 9.71 -1.36 5.89
C GLY A 64 11.04 -1.58 6.62
N THR A 65 12.11 -0.86 6.24
CA THR A 65 13.41 -0.93 6.93
C THR A 65 13.55 0.05 8.09
N ILE A 66 12.58 0.96 8.25
CA ILE A 66 12.63 2.08 9.20
C ILE A 66 11.52 1.96 10.24
N PHE A 67 10.33 1.53 9.82
CA PHE A 67 9.13 1.51 10.67
C PHE A 67 8.63 0.10 10.91
N GLU A 68 8.10 -0.12 12.12
CA GLU A 68 7.38 -1.34 12.42
C GLU A 68 6.15 -1.49 11.53
N HIS A 69 5.88 -2.72 11.11
CA HIS A 69 4.80 -3.05 10.19
C HIS A 69 3.41 -2.56 10.65
N GLN A 70 3.15 -2.54 11.96
CA GLN A 70 1.90 -2.01 12.50
C GLN A 70 1.66 -0.53 12.16
N TYR A 71 2.71 0.28 12.12
CA TYR A 71 2.59 1.71 11.76
C TYR A 71 2.38 1.87 10.26
N LEU A 72 2.98 1.00 9.45
CA LEU A 72 2.81 1.01 7.99
C LEU A 72 1.37 0.62 7.60
N TRP A 73 0.80 -0.41 8.23
CA TRP A 73 -0.61 -0.76 8.04
C TRP A 73 -1.57 0.37 8.44
N LYS A 74 -1.30 1.05 9.56
CA LYS A 74 -2.09 2.22 9.97
C LYS A 74 -1.99 3.37 8.96
N ALA A 75 -0.78 3.63 8.44
CA ALA A 75 -0.55 4.67 7.44
C ALA A 75 -1.27 4.37 6.12
N GLU A 76 -1.23 3.11 5.66
CA GLU A 76 -1.98 2.65 4.49
C GLU A 76 -3.49 2.77 4.70
N ALA A 77 -4.01 2.28 5.82
CA ALA A 77 -5.43 2.37 6.12
C ALA A 77 -5.92 3.83 6.13
N TYR A 78 -5.09 4.76 6.65
CA TYR A 78 -5.36 6.19 6.56
C TYR A 78 -5.31 6.71 5.12
N ALA A 79 -4.29 6.36 4.34
CA ALA A 79 -4.15 6.81 2.95
C ALA A 79 -5.32 6.35 2.07
N ARG A 80 -5.85 5.14 2.30
CA ARG A 80 -7.02 4.62 1.59
C ARG A 80 -8.27 5.48 1.78
N THR A 81 -8.39 6.18 2.92
CA THR A 81 -9.57 7.02 3.20
C THR A 81 -9.75 8.20 2.23
N PHE A 82 -8.70 8.57 1.48
CA PHE A 82 -8.77 9.66 0.51
C PHE A 82 -9.57 9.34 -0.75
N HIS A 83 -9.75 8.05 -1.09
CA HIS A 83 -10.51 7.59 -2.25
C HIS A 83 -11.53 6.49 -1.93
N ASP A 84 -11.56 5.98 -0.69
CA ASP A 84 -12.57 5.03 -0.21
C ASP A 84 -13.50 5.70 0.83
N PRO A 85 -14.64 6.29 0.39
CA PRO A 85 -15.54 7.03 1.27
C PRO A 85 -16.10 6.14 2.40
N LEU A 86 -16.52 6.76 3.50
CA LEU A 86 -16.96 6.03 4.70
C LEU A 86 -18.11 5.05 4.42
N ASP A 87 -19.05 5.41 3.55
CA ASP A 87 -20.18 4.57 3.17
C ASP A 87 -19.71 3.25 2.51
N ASN A 88 -18.67 3.31 1.68
CA ASN A 88 -18.08 2.12 1.05
C ASN A 88 -17.30 1.25 2.05
N ARG A 89 -16.70 1.87 3.07
CA ARG A 89 -15.93 1.19 4.13
C ARG A 89 -16.83 0.54 5.20
N THR A 90 -18.01 1.09 5.42
CA THR A 90 -19.01 0.55 6.35
C THR A 90 -19.89 -0.54 5.73
N ALA A 91 -19.77 -0.74 4.42
CA ALA A 91 -20.41 -1.85 3.72
C ALA A 91 -19.98 -3.19 4.36
N LYS A 92 -20.96 -4.03 4.69
CA LYS A 92 -20.69 -5.39 5.19
C LYS A 92 -20.02 -6.21 4.09
N ARG A 93 -18.72 -6.40 4.21
CA ARG A 93 -17.95 -7.31 3.35
C ARG A 93 -17.82 -8.67 4.03
N PRO A 94 -17.81 -9.79 3.28
CA PRO A 94 -17.46 -11.08 3.85
C PRO A 94 -16.12 -10.98 4.58
N VAL A 95 -16.04 -11.53 5.79
CA VAL A 95 -14.76 -11.63 6.49
C VAL A 95 -13.85 -12.50 5.61
N PRO A 96 -12.64 -12.04 5.27
CA PRO A 96 -11.70 -12.87 4.53
C PRO A 96 -11.48 -14.20 5.26
N PRO A 97 -11.39 -15.32 4.54
CA PRO A 97 -11.12 -16.60 5.18
C PRO A 97 -9.79 -16.56 5.94
N VAL A 98 -9.66 -17.40 6.96
CA VAL A 98 -8.37 -17.61 7.63
C VAL A 98 -7.38 -18.11 6.56
N PRO A 99 -6.20 -17.48 6.42
CA PRO A 99 -5.21 -17.86 5.42
C PRO A 99 -4.82 -19.34 5.55
N THR A 100 -4.63 -20.02 4.42
CA THR A 100 -4.10 -21.39 4.42
C THR A 100 -2.61 -21.41 4.76
N LYS A 101 -2.06 -22.58 5.08
CA LYS A 101 -0.62 -22.73 5.33
C LYS A 101 0.22 -22.35 4.11
N GLU A 102 -0.27 -22.70 2.92
CA GLU A 102 0.39 -22.38 1.65
C GLU A 102 0.41 -20.87 1.40
N GLU A 103 -0.68 -20.17 1.72
CA GLU A 103 -0.74 -18.71 1.61
C GLU A 103 0.23 -18.04 2.57
N VAL A 104 0.28 -18.51 3.83
CA VAL A 104 1.22 -18.01 4.84
C VAL A 104 2.67 -18.25 4.42
N GLU A 105 2.98 -19.40 3.83
CA GLU A 105 4.34 -19.69 3.35
C GLU A 105 4.73 -18.76 2.18
N LYS A 106 3.80 -18.54 1.24
CA LYS A 106 4.00 -17.62 0.13
C LYS A 106 4.26 -16.18 0.61
N TRP A 107 3.69 -15.77 1.74
CA TRP A 107 3.92 -14.44 2.29
C TRP A 107 5.37 -14.16 2.69
N LYS A 108 6.15 -15.20 3.03
CA LYS A 108 7.59 -15.08 3.28
C LYS A 108 8.34 -14.72 2.02
N THR A 109 8.00 -15.34 0.90
CA THR A 109 8.61 -15.03 -0.41
C THR A 109 8.10 -13.71 -1.01
N ASP A 110 6.85 -13.35 -0.72
CA ASP A 110 6.25 -12.09 -1.17
C ASP A 110 6.67 -10.89 -0.29
N SER A 111 7.60 -11.09 0.65
CA SER A 111 8.11 -10.07 1.58
C SER A 111 7.00 -9.26 2.28
N LEU A 112 5.85 -9.88 2.50
CA LEU A 112 4.73 -9.29 3.26
C LEU A 112 5.09 -9.21 4.75
N PHE A 113 5.97 -10.10 5.18
CA PHE A 113 6.72 -9.99 6.41
C PHE A 113 8.16 -9.84 5.97
N LEU A 114 8.74 -8.65 6.12
CA LEU A 114 10.20 -8.60 6.15
C LEU A 114 10.55 -9.43 7.39
N GLU A 115 11.43 -10.41 7.24
CA GLU A 115 12.04 -11.00 8.43
C GLU A 115 12.50 -9.83 9.30
N PRO A 116 12.21 -9.85 10.61
CA PRO A 116 12.64 -8.76 11.48
C PRO A 116 14.12 -8.60 11.20
N LEU A 117 14.51 -7.40 10.76
CA LEU A 117 15.90 -7.07 10.51
C LEU A 117 16.67 -7.50 11.77
N LEU A 118 17.39 -8.62 11.65
CA LEU A 118 18.38 -9.05 12.62
C LEU A 118 19.49 -8.00 12.64
#